data_AF-A0A9D8REV3-F1
#
_entry.id   AF-A0A9D8REV3-F1
#
_cell.length_a   1.000
_cell.length_b   1.000
_cell.length_c   1.000
_cell.angle_alpha   90.00
_cell.angle_beta   90.00
_cell.angle_gamma   90.00
#
_symmetry.space_group_name_H-M   'P 1'
#
loop_
_entity.id
_entity.type
_entity.pdbx_description
1 polymer ?
#
loop_
_entity_poly.entity_id
_entity_poly.type
_entity_poly.pdbx_seq_one_letter_code
_entity_poly.pdbx_strand_id
1 'polypeptide(L)'
;MDESELDPEIAALLSNTGSSYNAEDALASIEETDITPSKPTDKTSFTSSGNSSLHTVDLNKKGFDKIEQLVNDNPSDVFDDPKYYKTALSNENASAQRVHQVLSKYLTSQDPKDRAVYRQQIVTCYWELLRGMAPKMSDYNLPMPKKMLMRYGVLLPSLFKPETKTFFSKIFLENKENEPVLYVDEWFKEIASGRMKNSMTDEKKQPQKNLTADEAATAEQSRLMQLQSKNSGRLQTAENILGIKENERNMIEVEIRNRIENLFIHPPIIGMEPHTSCLSDSQRRLFSEISELMHRYTKNDKEMSKALEEFKEAKSVYDSVESKLSNGPAKIATVDAGAVSAEFDTIRQMAKMTVGRRGNQFPIFTREFYHCTEKGTGTRENVISILSWIESIDPGVFLRIHKNVPNRIVPYVLLVPTYGDRGFCWEPFDRYNRVTSRGRIVVPMYPRDLTIAVLTAVADLRWQVAKEKASFYWMEEGLTGQYYQHYEQMKLKGDLKEYFIEDYILWMTKESIGVQRLERDVRGIFWRNMPFPKELKEDLRKRSLVYDELCKKDANREMSDGY
;
A
#
# COMPACT_ATOMS: atom_id res chain seq x y z
N MET A 1 16.21 -32.06 21.66
CA MET A 1 15.29 -32.56 20.62
C MET A 1 15.79 -33.95 20.30
N ASP A 2 15.00 -34.99 20.57
CA ASP A 2 15.44 -36.37 20.35
C ASP A 2 15.74 -36.61 18.86
N GLU A 3 16.88 -37.23 18.57
CA GLU A 3 17.38 -37.48 17.20
C GLU A 3 16.45 -38.41 16.37
N SER A 4 15.45 -39.02 16.98
CA SER A 4 14.51 -39.95 16.36
C SER A 4 13.25 -39.30 15.74
N GLU A 5 13.07 -37.98 15.85
CA GLU A 5 11.95 -37.22 15.23
C GLU A 5 12.41 -36.22 14.14
N LEU A 6 13.62 -36.39 13.60
CA LEU A 6 14.13 -35.51 12.55
C LEU A 6 13.49 -35.88 11.19
N ASP A 7 12.75 -34.92 10.62
CA ASP A 7 12.17 -34.97 9.26
C ASP A 7 13.22 -35.45 8.23
N PRO A 8 12.89 -36.31 7.25
CA PRO A 8 13.83 -36.80 6.23
C PRO A 8 14.65 -35.70 5.55
N GLU A 9 14.10 -34.51 5.33
CA GLU A 9 14.85 -33.37 4.76
C GLU A 9 15.90 -32.84 5.74
N ILE A 10 15.57 -32.77 7.03
CA ILE A 10 16.50 -32.36 8.08
C ILE A 10 17.53 -33.47 8.30
N ALA A 11 17.12 -34.73 8.36
CA ALA A 11 18.02 -35.87 8.47
C ALA A 11 19.02 -35.95 7.29
N ALA A 12 18.59 -35.67 6.05
CA ALA A 12 19.47 -35.56 4.89
C ALA A 12 20.41 -34.34 4.98
N LEU A 13 19.95 -33.24 5.56
CA LEU A 13 20.75 -32.06 5.90
C LEU A 13 21.85 -32.38 6.92
N LEU A 14 21.55 -33.23 7.91
CA LEU A 14 22.46 -33.60 9.00
C LEU A 14 23.42 -34.75 8.62
N SER A 15 23.00 -35.68 7.77
CA SER A 15 23.86 -36.76 7.26
C SER A 15 25.05 -36.22 6.44
N ASN A 16 24.89 -35.08 5.77
CA ASN A 16 25.94 -34.44 4.98
C ASN A 16 26.98 -33.68 5.82
N THR A 17 26.76 -33.47 7.12
CA THR A 17 27.70 -32.77 8.01
C THR A 17 28.73 -33.67 8.72
N GLY A 18 28.53 -34.99 8.71
CA GLY A 18 29.34 -35.96 9.48
C GLY A 18 30.65 -36.41 8.83
N SER A 19 30.88 -36.03 7.58
CA SER A 19 32.02 -36.48 6.79
C SER A 19 32.82 -35.26 6.32
N SER A 20 34.15 -35.30 6.48
CA SER A 20 35.06 -34.27 5.99
C SER A 20 35.01 -34.24 4.45
N TYR A 21 34.00 -33.57 3.91
CA TYR A 21 33.72 -33.53 2.48
C TYR A 21 34.46 -32.36 1.84
N ASN A 22 35.28 -32.67 0.84
CA ASN A 22 35.88 -31.68 -0.05
C ASN A 22 34.75 -30.94 -0.78
N ALA A 23 34.76 -29.61 -0.67
CA ALA A 23 33.67 -28.74 -1.12
C ALA A 23 33.49 -28.68 -2.66
N GLU A 24 34.33 -29.35 -3.43
CA GLU A 24 34.20 -29.50 -4.89
C GLU A 24 33.23 -30.63 -5.29
N ASP A 25 33.15 -31.73 -4.53
CA ASP A 25 32.34 -32.89 -4.93
C ASP A 25 30.82 -32.70 -4.72
N ALA A 26 30.41 -31.82 -3.80
CA ALA A 26 28.99 -31.49 -3.59
C ALA A 26 28.40 -30.63 -4.73
N LEU A 27 29.24 -29.96 -5.53
CA LEU A 27 28.84 -29.27 -6.76
C LEU A 27 29.19 -30.04 -8.03
N ALA A 28 30.09 -31.04 -7.99
CA ALA A 28 30.45 -31.84 -9.16
C ALA A 28 29.38 -32.87 -9.57
N SER A 29 28.39 -33.17 -8.71
CA SER A 29 27.20 -33.96 -9.09
C SER A 29 26.10 -33.12 -9.79
N ILE A 30 26.47 -31.90 -10.21
CA ILE A 30 25.68 -31.04 -11.09
C ILE A 30 26.07 -31.38 -12.53
N GLU A 31 25.64 -32.55 -13.01
CA GLU A 31 25.55 -32.82 -14.45
C GLU A 31 24.09 -32.68 -14.90
N GLU A 32 23.96 -32.09 -16.10
CA GLU A 32 22.75 -31.77 -16.82
C GLU A 32 21.73 -32.91 -16.76
N THR A 33 20.56 -32.64 -16.20
CA THR A 33 19.37 -33.45 -16.48
C THR A 33 18.35 -32.56 -17.16
N ASP A 34 18.13 -32.88 -18.43
CA ASP A 34 17.13 -32.30 -19.32
C ASP A 34 15.80 -32.08 -18.58
N ILE A 35 15.47 -30.82 -18.36
CA ILE A 35 14.13 -30.41 -17.98
C ILE A 35 13.29 -30.48 -19.25
N THR A 36 12.66 -31.63 -19.48
CA THR A 36 11.60 -31.74 -20.48
C THR A 36 10.48 -30.77 -20.12
N PRO A 37 10.08 -29.84 -21.01
CA PRO A 37 9.04 -28.87 -20.72
C PRO A 37 7.68 -29.59 -20.65
N SER A 38 7.05 -29.56 -19.47
CA SER A 38 5.63 -29.88 -19.34
C SER A 38 4.82 -28.82 -20.11
N LYS A 39 4.01 -29.28 -21.07
CA LYS A 39 3.15 -28.44 -21.91
C LYS A 39 2.23 -27.56 -21.06
N PRO A 40 2.03 -26.28 -21.44
CA PRO A 40 1.05 -25.42 -20.80
C PRO A 40 -0.34 -25.76 -21.35
N THR A 41 -1.17 -26.40 -20.53
CA THR A 41 -2.63 -26.31 -20.66
C THR A 41 -3.10 -25.37 -19.57
N ASP A 42 -3.26 -24.10 -19.93
CA ASP A 42 -4.42 -23.32 -19.52
C ASP A 42 -4.56 -22.12 -20.45
N LYS A 43 -5.60 -22.17 -21.27
CA LYS A 43 -6.10 -21.03 -22.03
C LYS A 43 -6.80 -20.12 -21.02
N THR A 44 -6.06 -19.19 -20.44
CA THR A 44 -6.66 -18.03 -19.78
C THR A 44 -7.34 -17.18 -20.84
N SER A 45 -8.67 -17.29 -20.88
CA SER A 45 -9.54 -16.36 -21.56
C SER A 45 -9.35 -14.99 -20.91
N PHE A 46 -8.56 -14.13 -21.55
CA PHE A 46 -8.53 -12.70 -21.28
C PHE A 46 -9.93 -12.14 -21.56
N THR A 47 -10.78 -12.09 -20.55
CA THR A 47 -11.93 -11.20 -20.54
C THR A 47 -11.40 -9.80 -20.31
N SER A 48 -11.41 -9.03 -21.39
CA SER A 48 -11.07 -7.61 -21.45
C SER A 48 -12.02 -6.77 -20.59
N SER A 49 -11.66 -6.56 -19.32
CA SER A 49 -12.06 -5.38 -18.54
C SER A 49 -10.83 -4.46 -18.50
N GLY A 50 -10.99 -3.19 -18.87
CA GLY A 50 -9.89 -2.25 -19.17
C GLY A 50 -8.70 -2.30 -18.21
N ASN A 51 -7.49 -2.40 -18.79
CA ASN A 51 -6.21 -2.45 -18.08
C ASN A 51 -5.95 -1.19 -17.24
N SER A 52 -6.48 -1.12 -16.01
CA SER A 52 -5.98 -0.18 -15.01
C SER A 52 -4.72 -0.79 -14.37
N SER A 53 -3.56 -0.17 -14.61
CA SER A 53 -2.32 -0.57 -13.94
C SER A 53 -2.43 -0.29 -12.44
N LEU A 54 -1.97 -1.22 -11.60
CA LEU A 54 -1.84 -1.06 -10.14
C LEU A 54 -1.20 0.28 -9.73
N HIS A 55 -0.24 0.73 -10.53
CA HIS A 55 0.55 1.93 -10.24
C HIS A 55 -0.20 3.23 -10.54
N THR A 56 -1.23 3.16 -11.39
CA THR A 56 -2.06 4.32 -11.71
C THR A 56 -3.08 4.52 -10.60
N VAL A 57 -3.23 5.76 -10.15
CA VAL A 57 -4.24 6.12 -9.15
C VAL A 57 -5.54 6.43 -9.88
N ASP A 58 -6.57 5.62 -9.69
CA ASP A 58 -7.91 5.95 -10.13
C ASP A 58 -8.59 6.86 -9.10
N LEU A 59 -8.78 8.12 -9.47
CA LEU A 59 -9.39 9.15 -8.62
C LEU A 59 -10.92 8.99 -8.51
N ASN A 60 -11.54 8.12 -9.32
CA ASN A 60 -12.97 7.83 -9.27
C ASN A 60 -13.32 6.74 -8.25
N LYS A 61 -12.35 5.91 -7.84
CA LYS A 61 -12.58 4.84 -6.86
C LYS A 61 -12.85 5.46 -5.48
N LYS A 62 -13.97 5.10 -4.84
CA LYS A 62 -14.43 5.70 -3.57
C LYS A 62 -14.12 4.87 -2.31
N GLY A 63 -13.75 3.60 -2.48
CA GLY A 63 -13.45 2.68 -1.39
C GLY A 63 -12.80 1.40 -1.91
N PHE A 64 -12.43 0.50 -1.01
CA PHE A 64 -12.00 -0.85 -1.37
C PHE A 64 -13.18 -1.71 -1.80
N ASP A 65 -12.94 -2.62 -2.73
CA ASP A 65 -13.92 -3.64 -3.09
C ASP A 65 -14.03 -4.67 -1.95
N LYS A 66 -15.21 -5.30 -1.84
CA LYS A 66 -15.45 -6.30 -0.79
C LYS A 66 -14.68 -7.57 -1.12
N ILE A 67 -13.84 -8.01 -0.20
CA ILE A 67 -13.16 -9.30 -0.34
C ILE A 67 -14.13 -10.44 -0.03
N GLU A 68 -14.40 -11.28 -1.02
CA GLU A 68 -15.28 -12.43 -0.88
C GLU A 68 -14.55 -13.66 -0.32
N GLN A 69 -13.30 -13.85 -0.73
CA GLN A 69 -12.50 -15.02 -0.40
C GLN A 69 -11.12 -14.58 0.11
N LEU A 70 -10.69 -15.10 1.26
CA LEU A 70 -9.39 -14.75 1.88
C LEU A 70 -8.24 -15.65 1.40
N VAL A 71 -8.56 -16.87 0.98
CA VAL A 71 -7.60 -17.88 0.52
C VAL A 71 -8.28 -18.80 -0.49
N ASN A 72 -7.51 -19.43 -1.39
CA ASN A 72 -8.03 -20.44 -2.32
C ASN A 72 -8.64 -21.63 -1.55
N ASP A 73 -9.66 -22.26 -2.14
CA ASP A 73 -10.24 -23.49 -1.60
C ASP A 73 -9.25 -24.65 -1.68
N ASN A 74 -8.53 -24.74 -2.81
CA ASN A 74 -7.56 -25.78 -3.08
C ASN A 74 -6.13 -25.32 -2.71
N PRO A 75 -5.40 -26.08 -1.87
CA PRO A 75 -4.01 -25.78 -1.55
C PRO A 75 -3.10 -26.06 -2.74
N SER A 76 -2.11 -25.20 -2.94
CA SER A 76 -0.96 -25.46 -3.82
C SER A 76 -0.03 -26.53 -3.22
N ASP A 77 0.53 -27.35 -4.10
CA ASP A 77 1.48 -28.42 -3.84
C ASP A 77 2.94 -27.93 -3.72
N VAL A 78 3.20 -26.62 -3.85
CA VAL A 78 4.55 -26.06 -3.87
C VAL A 78 5.38 -26.44 -2.64
N PHE A 79 4.78 -26.53 -1.46
CA PHE A 79 5.48 -26.90 -0.22
C PHE A 79 5.57 -28.41 0.00
N ASP A 80 4.97 -29.22 -0.87
CA ASP A 80 5.02 -30.69 -0.84
C ASP A 80 6.17 -31.25 -1.70
N ASP A 81 6.87 -30.41 -2.47
CA ASP A 81 8.03 -30.81 -3.28
C ASP A 81 9.21 -31.27 -2.40
N PRO A 82 9.62 -32.55 -2.45
CA PRO A 82 10.78 -33.06 -1.71
C PRO A 82 12.12 -32.43 -2.11
N LYS A 83 12.16 -31.73 -3.26
CA LYS A 83 13.32 -31.00 -3.75
C LYS A 83 13.26 -29.51 -3.42
N TYR A 84 12.26 -29.05 -2.66
CA TYR A 84 12.04 -27.62 -2.38
C TYR A 84 13.31 -26.94 -1.87
N TYR A 85 13.94 -27.50 -0.83
CA TYR A 85 15.14 -26.92 -0.21
C TYR A 85 16.31 -26.81 -1.21
N LYS A 86 16.53 -27.86 -2.01
CA LYS A 86 17.58 -27.90 -3.04
C LYS A 86 17.30 -26.86 -4.14
N THR A 87 16.06 -26.77 -4.60
CA THR A 87 15.61 -25.83 -5.62
C THR A 87 15.72 -24.38 -5.14
N ALA A 88 15.34 -24.09 -3.89
CA ALA A 88 15.44 -22.76 -3.30
C ALA A 88 16.89 -22.25 -3.24
N LEU A 89 17.86 -23.14 -2.99
CA LEU A 89 19.28 -22.79 -2.88
C LEU A 89 20.08 -22.93 -4.20
N SER A 90 19.51 -23.54 -5.23
CA SER A 90 20.16 -23.73 -6.54
C SER A 90 20.66 -22.41 -7.15
N ASN A 91 21.78 -22.43 -7.88
CA ASN A 91 22.31 -21.27 -8.62
C ASN A 91 22.60 -20.00 -7.75
N GLU A 92 22.89 -20.16 -6.45
CA GLU A 92 23.31 -19.08 -5.54
C GLU A 92 24.71 -19.31 -4.90
N ASN A 93 25.37 -20.40 -5.28
CA ASN A 93 26.76 -20.79 -4.98
C ASN A 93 27.18 -20.51 -3.53
N ALA A 94 28.14 -19.59 -3.32
CA ALA A 94 28.76 -19.34 -2.02
C ALA A 94 27.80 -18.79 -0.94
N SER A 95 26.71 -18.12 -1.33
CA SER A 95 25.72 -17.63 -0.35
C SER A 95 24.83 -18.78 0.15
N ALA A 96 24.38 -19.65 -0.76
CA ALA A 96 23.62 -20.85 -0.43
C ALA A 96 24.40 -21.82 0.46
N GLN A 97 25.68 -22.08 0.14
CA GLN A 97 26.54 -22.94 0.96
C GLN A 97 26.69 -22.42 2.40
N ARG A 98 26.89 -21.11 2.58
CA ARG A 98 27.01 -20.51 3.92
C ARG A 98 25.71 -20.61 4.70
N VAL A 99 24.56 -20.33 4.07
CA VAL A 99 23.25 -20.51 4.72
C VAL A 99 23.04 -21.96 5.13
N HIS A 100 23.34 -22.92 4.25
CA HIS A 100 23.24 -24.35 4.54
C HIS A 100 24.09 -24.74 5.75
N GLN A 101 25.38 -24.40 5.75
CA GLN A 101 26.31 -24.76 6.83
C GLN A 101 25.89 -24.19 8.19
N VAL A 102 25.50 -22.90 8.24
CA VAL A 102 25.12 -22.26 9.50
C VAL A 102 23.76 -22.76 9.98
N LEU A 103 22.81 -23.00 9.07
CA LEU A 103 21.50 -23.56 9.42
C LEU A 103 21.61 -24.98 9.99
N SER A 104 22.41 -25.86 9.37
CA SER A 104 22.64 -27.21 9.91
C SER A 104 23.21 -27.15 11.33
N LYS A 105 24.21 -26.30 11.57
CA LYS A 105 24.79 -26.09 12.91
C LYS A 105 23.76 -25.53 13.91
N TYR A 106 22.90 -24.62 13.48
CA TYR A 106 21.85 -24.07 14.33
C TYR A 106 20.81 -25.12 14.74
N LEU A 107 20.43 -26.00 13.81
CA LEU A 107 19.44 -27.05 14.06
C LEU A 107 19.99 -28.18 14.94
N THR A 108 21.28 -28.51 14.87
CA THR A 108 21.91 -29.55 15.70
C THR A 108 22.42 -29.08 17.05
N SER A 109 22.72 -27.78 17.19
CA SER A 109 23.30 -27.24 18.42
C SER A 109 22.33 -27.33 19.59
N GLN A 110 22.77 -27.99 20.67
CA GLN A 110 22.04 -28.08 21.94
C GLN A 110 22.48 -27.00 22.94
N ASP A 111 23.67 -26.40 22.79
CA ASP A 111 24.15 -25.33 23.68
C ASP A 111 23.46 -23.99 23.34
N PRO A 112 22.74 -23.37 24.30
CA PRO A 112 22.12 -22.06 24.10
C PRO A 112 23.06 -20.96 23.62
N LYS A 113 24.34 -20.97 24.02
CA LYS A 113 25.31 -19.94 23.63
C LYS A 113 25.68 -20.07 22.16
N ASP A 114 26.04 -21.27 21.73
CA ASP A 114 26.37 -21.54 20.32
C ASP A 114 25.16 -21.31 19.42
N ARG A 115 23.97 -21.74 19.86
CA ARG A 115 22.72 -21.49 19.14
C ARG A 115 22.44 -19.99 18.96
N ALA A 116 22.77 -19.15 19.94
CA ALA A 116 22.65 -17.69 19.82
C ALA A 116 23.65 -17.11 18.81
N VAL A 117 24.90 -17.60 18.77
CA VAL A 117 25.91 -17.20 17.79
C VAL A 117 25.48 -17.60 16.37
N TYR A 118 25.07 -18.85 16.16
CA TYR A 118 24.59 -19.32 14.87
C TYR A 118 23.34 -18.56 14.41
N ARG A 119 22.44 -18.21 15.33
CA ARG A 119 21.28 -17.36 15.02
C ARG A 119 21.72 -16.02 14.41
N GLN A 120 22.71 -15.35 15.00
CA GLN A 120 23.21 -14.08 14.47
C GLN A 120 23.91 -14.25 13.10
N GLN A 121 24.63 -15.35 12.91
CA GLN A 121 25.26 -15.68 11.63
C GLN A 121 24.21 -15.97 10.54
N ILE A 122 23.13 -16.70 10.86
CA ILE A 122 22.01 -16.97 9.94
C ILE A 122 21.43 -15.66 9.41
N VAL A 123 21.21 -14.67 10.28
CA VAL A 123 20.67 -13.36 9.87
C VAL A 123 21.53 -12.77 8.75
N THR A 124 22.84 -12.71 8.94
CA THR A 124 23.77 -12.16 7.94
C THR A 124 23.77 -12.99 6.66
N CYS A 125 23.95 -14.31 6.77
CA CYS A 125 24.01 -15.20 5.60
C CYS A 125 22.72 -15.20 4.78
N TYR A 126 21.56 -15.13 5.45
CA TYR A 126 20.25 -15.09 4.80
C TYR A 126 20.08 -13.82 3.96
N TRP A 127 20.41 -12.65 4.51
CA TRP A 127 20.33 -11.40 3.75
C TRP A 127 21.33 -11.37 2.59
N GLU A 128 22.49 -12.01 2.71
CA GLU A 128 23.43 -12.15 1.59
C GLU A 128 22.89 -13.08 0.49
N LEU A 129 22.20 -14.15 0.86
CA LEU A 129 21.51 -15.04 -0.08
C LEU A 129 20.42 -14.28 -0.85
N LEU A 130 19.54 -13.55 -0.14
CA LEU A 130 18.46 -12.81 -0.78
C LEU A 130 18.97 -11.69 -1.68
N ARG A 131 20.14 -11.10 -1.38
CA ARG A 131 20.76 -10.07 -2.23
C ARG A 131 21.05 -10.58 -3.64
N GLY A 132 21.53 -11.82 -3.76
CA GLY A 132 21.77 -12.48 -5.06
C GLY A 132 20.48 -12.89 -5.77
N MET A 133 19.42 -13.19 -5.01
CA MET A 133 18.12 -13.59 -5.55
C MET A 133 17.26 -12.41 -6.02
N ALA A 134 17.35 -11.24 -5.37
CA ALA A 134 16.44 -10.12 -5.63
C ALA A 134 16.38 -9.67 -7.11
N PRO A 135 17.49 -9.54 -7.87
CA PRO A 135 17.44 -9.20 -9.29
C PRO A 135 16.71 -10.26 -10.15
N LYS A 136 16.71 -11.53 -9.72
CA LYS A 136 16.10 -12.66 -10.42
C LYS A 136 14.58 -12.70 -10.26
N MET A 137 13.99 -11.90 -9.37
CA MET A 137 12.52 -11.86 -9.14
C MET A 137 11.74 -11.34 -10.36
N SER A 138 12.41 -10.68 -11.29
CA SER A 138 11.83 -10.27 -12.57
C SER A 138 11.63 -11.42 -13.57
N ASP A 139 12.31 -12.55 -13.36
CA ASP A 139 12.21 -13.72 -14.23
C ASP A 139 10.92 -14.51 -13.96
N TYR A 140 10.09 -14.63 -14.99
CA TYR A 140 8.85 -15.40 -14.94
C TYR A 140 9.12 -16.89 -14.68
N ASN A 141 10.21 -17.41 -15.23
CA ASN A 141 10.60 -18.82 -15.13
C ASN A 141 11.31 -19.17 -13.82
N LEU A 142 11.49 -18.19 -12.92
CA LEU A 142 12.12 -18.43 -11.63
C LEU A 142 11.32 -19.49 -10.85
N PRO A 143 11.98 -20.57 -10.37
CA PRO A 143 11.32 -21.64 -9.64
C PRO A 143 10.53 -21.16 -8.44
N MET A 144 9.37 -21.77 -8.22
CA MET A 144 8.45 -21.35 -7.17
C MET A 144 9.05 -21.39 -5.74
N PRO A 145 9.90 -22.37 -5.37
CA PRO A 145 10.58 -22.36 -4.07
C PRO A 145 11.39 -21.08 -3.79
N LYS A 146 12.00 -20.47 -4.81
CA LYS A 146 12.74 -19.20 -4.65
C LYS A 146 11.79 -18.01 -4.41
N LYS A 147 10.66 -17.99 -5.10
CA LYS A 147 9.61 -16.97 -4.90
C LYS A 147 9.03 -17.09 -3.48
N MET A 148 8.73 -18.30 -3.03
CA MET A 148 8.20 -18.56 -1.68
C MET A 148 9.21 -18.26 -0.57
N LEU A 149 10.51 -18.49 -0.80
CA LEU A 149 11.57 -18.06 0.10
C LEU A 149 11.59 -16.53 0.26
N MET A 150 11.56 -15.77 -0.84
CA MET A 150 11.54 -14.30 -0.76
C MET A 150 10.24 -13.75 -0.18
N ARG A 151 9.11 -14.36 -0.54
CA ARG A 151 7.76 -13.92 -0.16
C ARG A 151 7.46 -14.19 1.31
N TYR A 152 7.68 -15.41 1.77
CA TYR A 152 7.25 -15.90 3.09
C TYR A 152 8.42 -16.19 4.04
N GLY A 153 9.67 -16.12 3.57
CA GLY A 153 10.82 -16.55 4.36
C GLY A 153 10.92 -18.08 4.51
N VAL A 154 10.16 -18.84 3.72
CA VAL A 154 10.12 -20.31 3.81
C VAL A 154 11.31 -20.89 3.07
N LEU A 155 12.36 -21.20 3.82
CA LEU A 155 13.52 -21.92 3.30
C LEU A 155 13.32 -23.44 3.32
N LEU A 156 12.63 -23.95 4.33
CA LEU A 156 12.49 -25.38 4.57
C LEU A 156 11.06 -25.70 5.03
N PRO A 157 10.24 -26.39 4.20
CA PRO A 157 8.82 -26.62 4.48
C PRO A 157 8.55 -27.40 5.77
N SER A 158 9.46 -28.27 6.21
CA SER A 158 9.28 -28.99 7.50
C SER A 158 9.37 -28.10 8.74
N LEU A 159 9.72 -26.81 8.60
CA LEU A 159 9.60 -25.84 9.68
C LEU A 159 8.16 -25.37 9.91
N PHE A 160 7.21 -25.76 9.07
CA PHE A 160 5.78 -25.57 9.31
C PHE A 160 5.21 -26.57 10.33
N LYS A 161 4.03 -26.23 10.87
CA LYS A 161 3.08 -27.22 11.38
C LYS A 161 2.17 -27.66 10.21
N PRO A 162 1.59 -28.87 10.21
CA PRO A 162 0.74 -29.32 9.10
C PRO A 162 -0.37 -28.32 8.74
N GLU A 163 -1.08 -27.79 9.74
CA GLU A 163 -2.15 -26.80 9.56
C GLU A 163 -1.65 -25.51 8.91
N THR A 164 -0.49 -25.00 9.36
CA THR A 164 0.07 -23.75 8.83
C THR A 164 0.61 -23.95 7.41
N LYS A 165 1.18 -25.11 7.11
CA LYS A 165 1.56 -25.48 5.74
C LYS A 165 0.35 -25.43 4.80
N THR A 166 -0.77 -26.04 5.20
CA THR A 166 -2.01 -26.01 4.42
C THR A 166 -2.54 -24.59 4.23
N PHE A 167 -2.52 -23.76 5.27
CA PHE A 167 -2.92 -22.36 5.16
C PHE A 167 -2.05 -21.58 4.15
N PHE A 168 -0.72 -21.67 4.26
CA PHE A 168 0.18 -20.98 3.33
C PHE A 168 0.03 -21.47 1.89
N SER A 169 -0.20 -22.76 1.67
CA SER A 169 -0.52 -23.33 0.36
C SER A 169 -1.79 -22.75 -0.26
N LYS A 170 -2.73 -22.23 0.53
CA LYS A 170 -3.98 -21.66 0.03
C LYS A 170 -3.90 -20.16 -0.26
N ILE A 171 -2.87 -19.44 0.19
CA ILE A 171 -2.74 -17.99 -0.04
C ILE A 171 -2.70 -17.70 -1.54
N PHE A 172 -3.40 -16.64 -1.99
CA PHE A 172 -3.37 -16.24 -3.39
C PHE A 172 -1.97 -15.75 -3.79
N LEU A 173 -1.47 -16.33 -4.90
CA LEU A 173 -0.20 -15.94 -5.46
C LEU A 173 -0.32 -14.65 -6.29
N GLU A 174 -1.44 -14.51 -6.99
CA GLU A 174 -1.75 -13.39 -7.88
C GLU A 174 -2.44 -12.25 -7.11
N ASN A 175 -2.28 -11.02 -7.59
CA ASN A 175 -3.00 -9.86 -7.08
C ASN A 175 -4.35 -9.71 -7.82
N LYS A 176 -5.35 -10.49 -7.41
CA LYS A 176 -6.69 -10.48 -8.02
C LYS A 176 -7.42 -9.15 -7.86
N GLU A 177 -7.24 -8.51 -6.70
CA GLU A 177 -7.92 -7.25 -6.34
C GLU A 177 -7.34 -6.02 -7.04
N ASN A 178 -6.15 -6.14 -7.67
CA ASN A 178 -5.41 -5.03 -8.24
C ASN A 178 -5.23 -3.85 -7.26
N GLU A 179 -5.06 -4.18 -5.97
CA GLU A 179 -4.79 -3.22 -4.88
C GLU A 179 -3.28 -3.16 -4.59
N PRO A 180 -2.73 -2.00 -4.18
CA PRO A 180 -1.29 -1.74 -4.13
C PRO A 180 -0.58 -2.40 -2.92
N VAL A 181 -0.97 -3.63 -2.59
CA VAL A 181 -0.43 -4.44 -1.50
C VAL A 181 0.42 -5.55 -2.11
N LEU A 182 1.73 -5.44 -1.92
CA LEU A 182 2.74 -6.24 -2.61
C LEU A 182 3.59 -7.02 -1.61
N TYR A 183 3.87 -8.26 -1.97
CA TYR A 183 4.91 -9.03 -1.30
C TYR A 183 6.31 -8.60 -1.76
N VAL A 184 7.35 -8.92 -0.99
CA VAL A 184 8.74 -8.54 -1.30
C VAL A 184 9.18 -8.95 -2.71
N ASP A 185 8.82 -10.16 -3.17
CA ASP A 185 9.18 -10.65 -4.50
C ASP A 185 8.49 -9.85 -5.62
N GLU A 186 7.22 -9.51 -5.42
CA GLU A 186 6.45 -8.67 -6.36
C GLU A 186 6.99 -7.23 -6.37
N TRP A 187 7.35 -6.70 -5.21
CA TRP A 187 7.96 -5.38 -5.10
C TRP A 187 9.24 -5.29 -5.93
N PHE A 188 10.14 -6.27 -5.79
CA PHE A 188 11.35 -6.32 -6.61
C PHE A 188 11.05 -6.47 -8.10
N LYS A 189 10.05 -7.28 -8.47
CA LYS A 189 9.59 -7.40 -9.86
C LYS A 189 9.10 -6.06 -10.42
N GLU A 190 8.33 -5.29 -9.65
CA GLU A 190 7.82 -3.99 -10.08
C GLU A 190 8.94 -2.95 -10.24
N ILE A 191 9.93 -2.94 -9.34
CA ILE A 191 11.14 -2.10 -9.44
C ILE A 191 11.99 -2.51 -10.65
N ALA A 192 12.26 -3.80 -10.81
CA ALA A 192 13.06 -4.34 -11.92
C ALA A 192 12.44 -4.05 -13.29
N SER A 193 11.10 -4.04 -13.36
CA SER A 193 10.35 -3.70 -14.57
C SER A 193 10.27 -2.20 -14.85
N GLY A 194 10.76 -1.35 -13.95
CA GLY A 194 10.70 0.11 -14.05
C GLY A 194 9.30 0.71 -13.84
N ARG A 195 8.29 -0.09 -13.49
CA ARG A 195 6.92 0.37 -13.22
C ARG A 195 6.79 1.04 -11.85
N MET A 196 7.65 0.67 -10.90
CA MET A 196 7.78 1.32 -9.60
C MET A 196 9.16 1.98 -9.46
N LYS A 197 9.22 3.13 -8.81
CA LYS A 197 10.48 3.81 -8.48
C LYS A 197 11.07 3.26 -7.18
N ASN A 198 12.39 3.36 -7.02
CA ASN A 198 13.03 3.10 -5.73
C ASN A 198 12.45 3.93 -4.59
N SER A 199 12.48 3.36 -3.40
CA SER A 199 12.09 4.00 -2.15
C SER A 199 13.07 5.13 -1.83
N MET A 200 12.55 6.30 -1.46
CA MET A 200 13.41 7.42 -1.08
C MET A 200 14.19 7.09 0.20
N THR A 201 15.45 7.51 0.26
CA THR A 201 16.29 7.48 1.46
C THR A 201 16.78 8.90 1.75
N ASP A 202 17.04 9.22 3.02
CA ASP A 202 17.53 10.54 3.46
C ASP A 202 18.98 10.85 3.03
N GLU A 203 19.63 9.95 2.28
CA GLU A 203 20.98 10.15 1.79
C GLU A 203 21.01 11.34 0.83
N LYS A 204 21.71 12.41 1.23
CA LYS A 204 22.00 13.54 0.36
C LYS A 204 22.76 13.01 -0.85
N LYS A 205 22.20 13.17 -2.06
CA LYS A 205 22.96 13.02 -3.30
C LYS A 205 24.25 13.85 -3.14
N GLN A 206 25.39 13.17 -3.16
CA GLN A 206 26.66 13.87 -3.09
C GLN A 206 26.74 14.85 -4.27
N PRO A 207 27.15 16.11 -4.05
CA PRO A 207 27.34 17.05 -5.14
C PRO A 207 28.47 16.51 -6.03
N GLN A 208 28.11 15.99 -7.20
CA GLN A 208 29.07 15.51 -8.19
C GLN A 208 29.79 16.74 -8.78
N LYS A 209 30.96 17.05 -8.23
CA LYS A 209 31.93 17.97 -8.84
C LYS A 209 32.76 17.17 -9.84
N ASN A 210 32.91 17.73 -11.06
CA ASN A 210 33.60 17.16 -12.23
C ASN A 210 32.86 15.98 -12.88
N LEU A 211 31.73 16.26 -13.54
CA LEU A 211 30.97 15.29 -14.32
C LEU A 211 31.65 15.05 -15.67
N THR A 212 31.93 13.80 -15.98
CA THR A 212 32.22 13.34 -17.35
C THR A 212 30.98 13.52 -18.25
N ALA A 213 31.14 13.49 -19.58
CA ALA A 213 30.03 13.69 -20.51
C ALA A 213 28.87 12.69 -20.30
N ASP A 214 29.19 11.45 -19.92
CA ASP A 214 28.22 10.38 -19.64
C ASP A 214 27.47 10.62 -18.31
N GLU A 215 28.16 11.15 -17.29
CA GLU A 215 27.53 11.50 -16.02
C GLU A 215 26.64 12.75 -16.15
N ALA A 216 27.01 13.70 -17.02
CA ALA A 216 26.20 14.86 -17.37
C ALA A 216 24.90 14.45 -18.10
N ALA A 217 24.99 13.53 -19.06
CA ALA A 217 23.83 12.97 -19.74
C ALA A 217 22.89 12.21 -18.77
N THR A 218 23.45 11.44 -17.84
CA THR A 218 22.70 10.73 -16.80
C THR A 218 22.00 11.69 -15.82
N ALA A 219 22.67 12.79 -15.47
CA ALA A 219 22.11 13.85 -14.63
C ALA A 219 20.97 14.61 -15.33
N GLU A 220 21.12 14.91 -16.62
CA GLU A 220 20.08 15.53 -17.44
C GLU A 220 18.86 14.62 -17.60
N GLN A 221 19.06 13.33 -17.87
CA GLN A 221 17.99 12.34 -17.92
C GLN A 221 17.26 12.22 -16.56
N SER A 222 18.00 12.20 -15.46
CA SER A 222 17.43 12.21 -14.10
C SER A 222 16.60 13.47 -13.83
N ARG A 223 17.04 14.63 -14.34
CA ARG A 223 16.29 15.89 -14.23
C ARG A 223 15.01 15.85 -15.06
N LEU A 224 15.05 15.31 -16.27
CA LEU A 224 13.87 15.13 -17.13
C LEU A 224 12.85 14.18 -16.50
N MET A 225 13.30 13.06 -15.91
CA MET A 225 12.41 12.14 -15.16
C MET A 225 11.75 12.81 -13.94
N GLN A 226 12.46 13.67 -13.22
CA GLN A 226 11.87 14.44 -12.12
C GLN A 226 10.79 15.41 -12.61
N LEU A 227 11.06 16.10 -13.73
CA LEU A 227 10.12 17.02 -14.35
C LEU A 227 8.88 16.27 -14.85
N GLN A 228 9.06 15.08 -15.44
CA GLN A 228 7.98 14.20 -15.89
C GLN A 228 7.10 13.78 -14.72
N SER A 229 7.69 13.34 -13.60
CA SER A 229 6.93 12.95 -12.40
C SER A 229 6.05 14.09 -11.87
N LYS A 230 6.61 15.30 -11.81
CA LYS A 230 5.89 16.49 -11.36
C LYS A 230 4.75 16.87 -12.32
N ASN A 231 5.01 16.82 -13.63
CA ASN A 231 4.02 17.15 -14.65
C ASN A 231 2.91 16.10 -14.75
N SER A 232 3.23 14.82 -14.57
CA SER A 232 2.24 13.72 -14.51
C SER A 232 1.20 13.98 -13.42
N GLY A 233 1.63 14.35 -12.21
CA GLY A 233 0.69 14.68 -11.13
C GLY A 233 -0.18 15.91 -11.42
N ARG A 234 0.39 16.94 -12.08
CA ARG A 234 -0.37 18.12 -12.54
C ARG A 234 -1.41 17.75 -13.60
N LEU A 235 -1.02 16.93 -14.58
CA LEU A 235 -1.88 16.47 -15.66
C LEU A 235 -3.08 15.69 -15.12
N GLN A 236 -2.82 14.68 -14.28
CA GLN A 236 -3.87 13.84 -13.68
C GLN A 236 -4.85 14.66 -12.82
N THR A 237 -4.35 15.65 -12.09
CA THR A 237 -5.19 16.56 -11.30
C THR A 237 -6.07 17.42 -12.20
N ALA A 238 -5.50 17.99 -13.27
CA ALA A 238 -6.25 18.80 -14.23
C ALA A 238 -7.32 17.97 -14.95
N GLU A 239 -7.00 16.73 -15.32
CA GLU A 239 -7.94 15.78 -15.92
C GLU A 239 -9.10 15.44 -14.97
N ASN A 240 -8.82 15.17 -13.69
CA ASN A 240 -9.87 14.92 -12.70
C ASN A 240 -10.80 16.13 -12.52
N ILE A 241 -10.24 17.34 -12.43
CA ILE A 241 -11.03 18.57 -12.30
C ILE A 241 -11.91 18.77 -13.55
N LEU A 242 -11.37 18.52 -14.74
CA LEU A 242 -12.13 18.59 -15.99
C LEU A 242 -13.29 17.57 -15.98
N GLY A 243 -13.02 16.31 -15.64
CA GLY A 243 -14.05 15.27 -15.54
C GLY A 243 -15.12 15.57 -14.50
N ILE A 244 -14.77 16.15 -13.34
CA ILE A 244 -15.74 16.62 -12.34
C ILE A 244 -16.66 17.68 -12.96
N LYS A 245 -16.11 18.64 -13.71
CA LYS A 245 -16.89 19.71 -14.34
C LYS A 245 -17.77 19.21 -15.48
N GLU A 246 -17.30 18.26 -16.27
CA GLU A 246 -18.11 17.58 -17.29
C GLU A 246 -19.28 16.80 -16.68
N ASN A 247 -19.04 16.09 -15.58
CA ASN A 247 -20.10 15.38 -14.86
C ASN A 247 -21.12 16.34 -14.25
N GLU A 248 -20.67 17.44 -13.63
CA GLU A 248 -21.54 18.49 -13.10
C GLU A 248 -22.40 19.11 -14.22
N ARG A 249 -21.82 19.39 -15.40
CA ARG A 249 -22.55 19.86 -16.58
C ARG A 249 -23.65 18.87 -16.97
N ASN A 250 -23.30 17.60 -17.14
CA ASN A 250 -24.25 16.55 -17.54
C ASN A 250 -25.41 16.43 -16.53
N MET A 251 -25.14 16.52 -15.23
CA MET A 251 -26.18 16.50 -14.19
C MET A 251 -27.13 17.71 -14.30
N ILE A 252 -26.58 18.91 -14.52
CA ILE A 252 -27.39 20.12 -14.72
C ILE A 252 -28.23 20.02 -15.99
N GLU A 253 -27.68 19.51 -17.09
CA GLU A 253 -28.41 19.30 -18.35
C GLU A 253 -29.59 18.32 -18.18
N VAL A 254 -29.38 17.22 -17.46
CA VAL A 254 -30.45 16.27 -17.12
C VAL A 254 -31.51 16.93 -16.26
N GLU A 255 -31.11 17.70 -15.24
CA GLU A 255 -32.08 18.40 -14.38
C GLU A 255 -32.89 19.44 -15.17
N ILE A 256 -32.24 20.26 -16.01
CA ILE A 256 -32.92 21.23 -16.88
C ILE A 256 -33.94 20.53 -17.78
N ARG A 257 -33.54 19.43 -18.43
CA ARG A 257 -34.43 18.66 -19.32
C ARG A 257 -35.67 18.16 -18.57
N ASN A 258 -35.50 17.58 -17.38
CA ASN A 258 -36.59 17.08 -16.56
C ASN A 258 -37.53 18.21 -16.11
N ARG A 259 -37.00 19.39 -15.74
CA ARG A 259 -37.82 20.54 -15.33
C ARG A 259 -38.61 21.10 -16.51
N ILE A 260 -37.99 21.19 -17.69
CA ILE A 260 -38.64 21.64 -18.93
C ILE A 260 -39.74 20.65 -19.33
N GLU A 261 -39.49 19.35 -19.26
CA GLU A 261 -40.50 18.33 -19.56
C GLU A 261 -41.73 18.48 -18.64
N ASN A 262 -41.50 18.61 -17.33
CA ASN A 262 -42.57 18.81 -16.36
C ASN A 262 -43.34 20.14 -16.55
N LEU A 263 -42.68 21.18 -17.07
CA LEU A 263 -43.33 22.46 -17.36
C LEU A 263 -44.40 22.32 -18.46
N PHE A 264 -44.23 21.38 -19.39
CA PHE A 264 -45.10 21.20 -20.55
C PHE A 264 -46.12 20.05 -20.41
N ILE A 265 -46.21 19.41 -19.25
CA ILE A 265 -47.23 18.38 -18.97
C ILE A 265 -48.55 19.05 -18.60
N HIS A 266 -49.56 18.99 -19.48
CA HIS A 266 -50.89 19.54 -19.24
C HIS A 266 -51.94 18.41 -19.21
N PRO A 267 -52.36 17.93 -18.02
CA PRO A 267 -53.37 16.88 -17.93
C PRO A 267 -54.72 17.35 -18.52
N PRO A 268 -55.54 16.42 -19.05
CA PRO A 268 -56.87 16.74 -19.52
C PRO A 268 -57.76 17.23 -18.37
N ILE A 269 -58.68 18.13 -18.68
CA ILE A 269 -59.70 18.57 -17.73
C ILE A 269 -60.78 17.49 -17.66
N ILE A 270 -60.98 16.93 -16.46
CA ILE A 270 -61.96 15.85 -16.22
C ILE A 270 -63.35 16.28 -16.69
N GLY A 271 -63.93 15.55 -17.64
CA GLY A 271 -65.28 15.80 -18.16
C GLY A 271 -65.38 16.91 -19.22
N MET A 272 -64.25 17.46 -19.67
CA MET A 272 -64.15 18.43 -20.76
C MET A 272 -63.11 18.00 -21.81
N GLU A 273 -62.93 16.70 -22.02
CA GLU A 273 -62.02 16.16 -23.04
C GLU A 273 -62.49 16.62 -24.44
N PRO A 274 -61.60 17.16 -25.31
CA PRO A 274 -60.13 17.03 -25.32
C PRO A 274 -59.35 18.22 -24.71
N HIS A 275 -59.98 19.10 -23.93
CA HIS A 275 -59.32 20.29 -23.40
C HIS A 275 -58.36 19.98 -22.23
N THR A 276 -57.23 20.67 -22.16
CA THR A 276 -56.17 20.47 -21.15
C THR A 276 -56.12 21.60 -20.11
N SER A 277 -55.61 21.30 -18.91
CA SER A 277 -55.53 22.25 -17.81
C SER A 277 -54.56 23.41 -18.07
N CYS A 278 -54.84 24.56 -17.47
CA CYS A 278 -53.92 25.70 -17.41
C CYS A 278 -52.66 25.38 -16.58
N LEU A 279 -51.68 26.29 -16.61
CA LEU A 279 -50.49 26.21 -15.75
C LEU A 279 -50.86 26.14 -14.27
N SER A 280 -50.44 25.04 -13.62
CA SER A 280 -50.53 24.84 -12.18
C SER A 280 -49.54 25.72 -11.40
N ASP A 281 -49.77 25.89 -10.09
CA ASP A 281 -48.86 26.65 -9.23
C ASP A 281 -47.47 25.99 -9.11
N SER A 282 -47.40 24.66 -9.16
CA SER A 282 -46.12 23.94 -9.21
C SER A 282 -45.37 24.22 -10.51
N GLN A 283 -46.05 24.22 -11.66
CA GLN A 283 -45.44 24.60 -12.94
C GLN A 283 -44.99 26.06 -12.99
N ARG A 284 -45.72 26.98 -12.32
CA ARG A 284 -45.29 28.39 -12.22
C ARG A 284 -43.99 28.55 -11.43
N ARG A 285 -43.73 27.71 -10.43
CA ARG A 285 -42.45 27.69 -9.68
C ARG A 285 -41.29 27.16 -10.51
N LEU A 286 -41.55 26.29 -11.48
CA LEU A 286 -40.50 25.74 -12.36
C LEU A 286 -39.80 26.84 -13.19
N PHE A 287 -40.46 27.96 -13.51
CA PHE A 287 -39.80 29.06 -14.24
C PHE A 287 -38.60 29.63 -13.48
N SER A 288 -38.74 29.88 -12.17
CA SER A 288 -37.63 30.36 -11.34
C SER A 288 -36.56 29.29 -11.16
N GLU A 289 -36.95 28.02 -10.95
CA GLU A 289 -36.00 26.90 -10.81
C GLU A 289 -35.17 26.70 -12.08
N ILE A 290 -35.80 26.75 -13.25
CA ILE A 290 -35.12 26.66 -14.55
C ILE A 290 -34.18 27.85 -14.74
N SER A 291 -34.59 29.08 -14.39
CA SER A 291 -33.73 30.25 -14.47
C SER A 291 -32.46 30.10 -13.61
N GLU A 292 -32.61 29.60 -12.39
CA GLU A 292 -31.47 29.34 -11.49
C GLU A 292 -30.56 28.24 -12.05
N LEU A 293 -31.14 27.15 -12.58
CA LEU A 293 -30.39 26.08 -13.25
C LEU A 293 -29.59 26.59 -14.45
N MET A 294 -30.17 27.48 -15.27
CA MET A 294 -29.47 28.10 -16.41
C MET A 294 -28.30 28.98 -15.96
N HIS A 295 -28.43 29.70 -14.85
CA HIS A 295 -27.32 30.44 -14.25
C HIS A 295 -26.22 29.51 -13.74
N ARG A 296 -26.58 28.41 -13.06
CA ARG A 296 -25.62 27.38 -12.64
C ARG A 296 -24.90 26.74 -13.83
N TYR A 297 -25.63 26.43 -14.90
CA TYR A 297 -25.07 25.88 -16.14
C TYR A 297 -24.02 26.83 -16.75
N THR A 298 -24.34 28.12 -16.85
CA THR A 298 -23.41 29.13 -17.39
C THR A 298 -22.17 29.31 -16.49
N LYS A 299 -22.33 29.21 -15.17
CA LYS A 299 -21.21 29.24 -14.23
C LYS A 299 -20.31 28.03 -14.41
N ASN A 300 -20.90 26.82 -14.47
CA ASN A 300 -20.16 25.58 -14.70
C ASN A 300 -19.40 25.62 -16.05
N ASP A 301 -20.01 26.12 -17.12
CA ASP A 301 -19.36 26.25 -18.44
C ASP A 301 -18.10 27.15 -18.40
N LYS A 302 -18.17 28.28 -17.69
CA LYS A 302 -17.01 29.16 -17.47
C LYS A 302 -15.89 28.46 -16.68
N GLU A 303 -16.26 27.69 -15.66
CA GLU A 303 -15.29 26.94 -14.84
C GLU A 303 -14.69 25.76 -15.62
N MET A 304 -15.50 25.04 -16.40
CA MET A 304 -15.09 23.96 -17.28
C MET A 304 -14.13 24.45 -18.37
N SER A 305 -14.42 25.62 -18.96
CA SER A 305 -13.53 26.24 -19.95
C SER A 305 -12.13 26.51 -19.37
N LYS A 306 -12.05 27.04 -18.15
CA LYS A 306 -10.77 27.23 -17.44
C LYS A 306 -10.07 25.90 -17.14
N ALA A 307 -10.82 24.90 -16.67
CA ALA A 307 -10.27 23.56 -16.41
C ALA A 307 -9.73 22.91 -17.69
N LEU A 308 -10.40 23.10 -18.82
CA LEU A 308 -9.97 22.59 -20.12
C LEU A 308 -8.68 23.28 -20.60
N GLU A 309 -8.54 24.59 -20.39
CA GLU A 309 -7.30 25.31 -20.68
C GLU A 309 -6.14 24.82 -19.79
N GLU A 310 -6.37 24.65 -18.48
CA GLU A 310 -5.37 24.09 -17.55
C GLU A 310 -4.93 22.67 -17.96
N PHE A 311 -5.88 21.83 -18.38
CA PHE A 311 -5.60 20.48 -18.85
C PHE A 311 -4.78 20.49 -20.16
N LYS A 312 -5.15 21.33 -21.13
CA LYS A 312 -4.39 21.49 -22.39
C LYS A 312 -2.97 21.96 -22.14
N GLU A 313 -2.77 22.93 -21.25
CA GLU A 313 -1.44 23.41 -20.86
C GLU A 313 -0.64 22.27 -20.22
N ALA A 314 -1.21 21.58 -19.21
CA ALA A 314 -0.55 20.49 -18.52
C ALA A 314 -0.16 19.34 -19.46
N LYS A 315 -1.05 19.00 -20.41
CA LYS A 315 -0.82 17.96 -21.41
C LYS A 315 0.29 18.35 -22.38
N SER A 316 0.29 19.58 -22.89
CA SER A 316 1.35 20.10 -23.76
C SER A 316 2.73 20.04 -23.08
N VAL A 317 2.81 20.44 -21.80
CA VAL A 317 4.07 20.34 -21.05
C VAL A 317 4.47 18.88 -20.82
N TYR A 318 3.52 17.99 -20.50
CA TYR A 318 3.79 16.57 -20.32
C TYR A 318 4.34 15.94 -21.61
N ASP A 319 3.65 16.11 -22.74
CA ASP A 319 4.03 15.57 -24.04
C ASP A 319 5.41 16.10 -24.49
N SER A 320 5.71 17.38 -24.21
CA SER A 320 7.03 17.98 -24.49
C SER A 320 8.16 17.32 -23.70
N VAL A 321 7.92 17.00 -22.42
CA VAL A 321 8.92 16.34 -21.56
C VAL A 321 9.05 14.86 -21.92
N GLU A 322 7.95 14.19 -22.23
CA GLU A 322 7.93 12.81 -22.68
C GLU A 322 8.68 12.64 -24.00
N SER A 323 8.46 13.54 -24.96
CA SER A 323 9.21 13.55 -26.23
C SER A 323 10.72 13.74 -26.03
N LYS A 324 11.13 14.58 -25.06
CA LYS A 324 12.55 14.74 -24.72
C LYS A 324 13.14 13.48 -24.08
N LEU A 325 12.36 12.75 -23.30
CA LEU A 325 12.76 11.48 -22.70
C LEU A 325 12.86 10.36 -23.74
N SER A 326 11.90 10.29 -24.68
CA SER A 326 11.90 9.29 -25.75
C SER A 326 13.02 9.51 -26.77
N ASN A 327 13.40 10.76 -27.01
CA ASN A 327 14.49 11.12 -27.92
C ASN A 327 15.88 11.04 -27.26
N GLY A 328 15.96 10.74 -25.96
CA GLY A 328 17.21 10.43 -25.28
C GLY A 328 17.75 9.05 -25.69
N PRO A 329 19.00 8.70 -25.29
CA PRO A 329 19.53 7.37 -25.55
C PRO A 329 18.55 6.32 -24.98
N ALA A 330 18.06 5.46 -25.87
CA ALA A 330 17.05 4.47 -25.52
C ALA A 330 17.58 3.61 -24.36
N LYS A 331 16.91 3.67 -23.21
CA LYS A 331 17.00 2.56 -22.25
C LYS A 331 16.39 1.36 -22.98
N ILE A 332 17.24 0.46 -23.48
CA ILE A 332 16.86 -0.94 -23.60
C ILE A 332 16.27 -1.30 -22.23
N ALA A 333 15.11 -1.95 -22.19
CA ALA A 333 14.48 -2.45 -20.97
C ALA A 333 15.33 -3.58 -20.36
N THR A 334 16.58 -3.29 -20.03
CA THR A 334 17.42 -4.14 -19.21
C THR A 334 16.93 -3.99 -17.79
N VAL A 335 16.77 -5.12 -17.11
CA VAL A 335 16.56 -5.16 -15.66
C VAL A 335 17.62 -4.27 -15.01
N ASP A 336 17.19 -3.17 -14.40
CA ASP A 336 18.09 -2.27 -13.68
C ASP A 336 18.51 -2.97 -12.38
N ALA A 337 19.45 -3.90 -12.50
CA ALA A 337 19.97 -4.68 -11.38
C ALA A 337 20.57 -3.76 -10.29
N GLY A 338 21.05 -2.56 -10.67
CA GLY A 338 21.50 -1.53 -9.75
C GLY A 338 20.35 -0.96 -8.92
N ALA A 339 19.24 -0.58 -9.56
CA ALA A 339 18.02 -0.14 -8.88
C ALA A 339 17.48 -1.21 -7.91
N VAL A 340 17.43 -2.48 -8.34
CA VAL A 340 16.97 -3.58 -7.48
C VAL A 340 17.91 -3.78 -6.28
N SER A 341 19.22 -3.69 -6.46
CA SER A 341 20.19 -3.81 -5.36
C SER A 341 20.06 -2.67 -4.35
N ALA A 342 19.84 -1.43 -4.80
CA ALA A 342 19.61 -0.30 -3.90
C ALA A 342 18.29 -0.44 -3.13
N GLU A 343 17.24 -0.91 -3.79
CA GLU A 343 15.96 -1.21 -3.12
C GLU A 343 16.14 -2.33 -2.09
N PHE A 344 16.97 -3.34 -2.39
CA PHE A 344 17.19 -4.46 -1.50
C PHE A 344 17.75 -4.03 -0.14
N ASP A 345 18.76 -3.17 -0.14
CA ASP A 345 19.33 -2.64 1.11
C ASP A 345 18.30 -1.80 1.89
N THR A 346 17.44 -1.08 1.17
CA THR A 346 16.34 -0.31 1.74
C THR A 346 15.27 -1.23 2.37
N ILE A 347 14.84 -2.29 1.69
CA ILE A 347 13.88 -3.27 2.22
C ILE A 347 14.47 -3.99 3.44
N ARG A 348 15.77 -4.31 3.43
CA ARG A 348 16.44 -4.88 4.60
C ARG A 348 16.37 -3.94 5.81
N GLN A 349 16.54 -2.64 5.59
CA GLN A 349 16.37 -1.64 6.65
C GLN A 349 14.91 -1.58 7.13
N MET A 350 13.94 -1.56 6.22
CA MET A 350 12.52 -1.60 6.53
C MET A 350 12.16 -2.84 7.37
N ALA A 351 12.65 -4.02 6.98
CA ALA A 351 12.47 -5.27 7.69
C ALA A 351 12.96 -5.16 9.14
N LYS A 352 14.17 -4.61 9.34
CA LYS A 352 14.72 -4.37 10.69
C LYS A 352 13.87 -3.38 11.50
N MET A 353 13.30 -2.36 10.86
CA MET A 353 12.44 -1.38 11.53
C MET A 353 11.11 -1.98 12.00
N THR A 354 10.49 -2.88 11.22
CA THR A 354 9.26 -3.57 11.64
C THR A 354 9.46 -4.42 12.90
N VAL A 355 10.65 -5.02 13.04
CA VAL A 355 11.03 -5.84 14.19
C VAL A 355 11.38 -5.00 15.41
N GLY A 356 12.01 -3.85 15.19
CA GLY A 356 12.46 -2.96 16.27
C GLY A 356 13.71 -3.47 17.00
N ARG A 357 14.17 -2.70 18.00
CA ARG A 357 15.47 -2.94 18.66
C ARG A 357 15.54 -4.23 19.49
N ARG A 358 14.41 -4.65 20.08
CA ARG A 358 14.31 -5.83 20.96
C ARG A 358 13.54 -6.99 20.34
N GLY A 359 13.10 -6.85 19.08
CA GLY A 359 12.30 -7.86 18.42
C GLY A 359 13.13 -9.00 17.84
N ASN A 360 12.43 -10.03 17.37
CA ASN A 360 13.03 -11.20 16.75
C ASN A 360 13.43 -10.93 15.30
N GLN A 361 14.74 -10.80 15.05
CA GLN A 361 15.30 -10.58 13.71
C GLN A 361 15.54 -11.86 12.91
N PHE A 362 15.12 -13.02 13.41
CA PHE A 362 15.30 -14.29 12.71
C PHE A 362 14.54 -14.24 11.38
N PRO A 363 15.22 -14.43 10.23
CA PRO A 363 14.63 -14.07 8.95
C PRO A 363 13.96 -15.24 8.22
N ILE A 364 14.11 -16.46 8.74
CA ILE A 364 13.53 -17.68 8.18
C ILE A 364 12.21 -17.98 8.89
N PHE A 365 11.22 -18.42 8.12
CA PHE A 365 9.97 -18.93 8.66
C PHE A 365 10.21 -20.15 9.56
N THR A 366 9.68 -20.14 10.78
CA THR A 366 9.75 -21.28 11.70
C THR A 366 8.54 -21.31 12.62
N ARG A 367 8.02 -22.52 12.86
CA ARG A 367 6.97 -22.82 13.85
C ARG A 367 7.32 -22.38 15.27
N GLU A 368 8.59 -22.16 15.60
CA GLU A 368 9.02 -21.65 16.91
C GLU A 368 8.60 -20.18 17.13
N PHE A 369 8.51 -19.39 16.05
CA PHE A 369 8.27 -17.95 16.13
C PHE A 369 6.94 -17.51 15.51
N TYR A 370 6.36 -18.35 14.64
CA TYR A 370 5.06 -18.10 14.05
C TYR A 370 3.93 -18.44 15.04
N HIS A 371 3.28 -17.39 15.56
CA HIS A 371 2.17 -17.49 16.52
C HIS A 371 0.86 -16.87 15.99
N CYS A 372 0.85 -16.49 14.71
CA CYS A 372 -0.29 -15.81 14.11
C CYS A 372 -1.44 -16.79 13.85
N THR A 373 -2.66 -16.29 13.92
CA THR A 373 -3.82 -16.98 13.35
C THR A 373 -3.86 -16.74 11.84
N GLU A 374 -4.71 -17.47 11.11
CA GLU A 374 -4.90 -17.28 9.66
C GLU A 374 -5.29 -15.83 9.34
N LYS A 375 -6.23 -15.24 10.08
CA LYS A 375 -6.63 -13.82 9.94
C LYS A 375 -5.61 -12.83 10.50
N GLY A 376 -4.75 -13.28 11.42
CA GLY A 376 -3.68 -12.50 12.01
C GLY A 376 -2.37 -12.54 11.20
N THR A 377 -2.33 -13.29 10.10
CA THR A 377 -1.18 -13.33 9.20
C THR A 377 -1.29 -12.21 8.17
N GLY A 378 -0.22 -11.45 7.96
CA GLY A 378 -0.18 -10.35 6.99
C GLY A 378 -0.15 -10.83 5.54
N THR A 379 -1.23 -11.46 5.09
CA THR A 379 -1.52 -11.71 3.67
C THR A 379 -2.11 -10.47 3.03
N ARG A 380 -2.04 -10.38 1.71
CA ARG A 380 -2.62 -9.27 0.94
C ARG A 380 -4.08 -9.03 1.31
N GLU A 381 -4.87 -10.09 1.32
CA GLU A 381 -6.33 -10.05 1.52
C GLU A 381 -6.67 -9.62 2.95
N ASN A 382 -5.96 -10.14 3.96
CA ASN A 382 -6.16 -9.73 5.35
C ASN A 382 -5.81 -8.24 5.54
N VAL A 383 -4.72 -7.77 4.93
CA VAL A 383 -4.30 -6.37 5.04
C VAL A 383 -5.28 -5.44 4.32
N ILE A 384 -5.75 -5.77 3.12
CA ILE A 384 -6.79 -4.99 2.42
C ILE A 384 -8.08 -4.94 3.26
N SER A 385 -8.49 -6.05 3.86
CA SER A 385 -9.67 -6.09 4.74
C SER A 385 -9.53 -5.12 5.93
N ILE A 386 -8.35 -5.05 6.55
CA ILE A 386 -8.07 -4.12 7.65
C ILE A 386 -8.02 -2.67 7.14
N LEU A 387 -7.40 -2.39 5.98
CA LEU A 387 -7.37 -1.06 5.39
C LEU A 387 -8.78 -0.55 5.05
N SER A 388 -9.65 -1.43 4.54
CA SER A 388 -11.06 -1.16 4.29
C SER A 388 -11.81 -0.83 5.58
N TRP A 389 -11.58 -1.61 6.65
CA TRP A 389 -12.13 -1.31 7.96
C TRP A 389 -11.64 0.04 8.51
N ILE A 390 -10.35 0.36 8.38
CA ILE A 390 -9.79 1.65 8.79
C ILE A 390 -10.47 2.80 8.04
N GLU A 391 -10.59 2.70 6.72
CA GLU A 391 -11.24 3.71 5.88
C GLU A 391 -12.73 3.89 6.24
N SER A 392 -13.41 2.82 6.67
CA SER A 392 -14.80 2.91 7.12
C SER A 392 -14.98 3.76 8.40
N ILE A 393 -13.96 3.81 9.27
CA ILE A 393 -13.99 4.58 10.52
C ILE A 393 -13.34 5.96 10.36
N ASP A 394 -12.27 6.09 9.58
CA ASP A 394 -11.63 7.35 9.21
C ASP A 394 -11.73 7.54 7.68
N PRO A 395 -12.87 8.06 7.16
CA PRO A 395 -13.06 8.28 5.72
C PRO A 395 -12.04 9.24 5.11
N GLY A 396 -11.37 10.04 5.94
CA GLY A 396 -10.36 10.99 5.50
C GLY A 396 -8.98 10.38 5.33
N VAL A 397 -8.74 9.15 5.79
CA VAL A 397 -7.40 8.57 5.97
C VAL A 397 -6.56 8.54 4.69
N PHE A 398 -7.18 8.15 3.57
CA PHE A 398 -6.55 8.09 2.23
C PHE A 398 -6.90 9.30 1.36
N LEU A 399 -7.60 10.30 1.88
CA LEU A 399 -7.96 11.50 1.12
C LEU A 399 -6.86 12.55 1.21
N ARG A 400 -6.41 13.03 0.05
CA ARG A 400 -5.57 14.22 -0.08
C ARG A 400 -6.32 15.32 -0.80
N ILE A 401 -6.53 16.42 -0.09
CA ILE A 401 -7.23 17.60 -0.63
C ILE A 401 -6.23 18.48 -1.40
N HIS A 402 -6.51 18.73 -2.68
CA HIS A 402 -5.80 19.68 -3.54
C HIS A 402 -6.79 20.56 -4.30
N LYS A 403 -6.60 21.89 -4.28
CA LYS A 403 -7.58 22.87 -4.83
C LYS A 403 -9.04 22.57 -4.40
N ASN A 404 -9.25 22.22 -3.12
CA ASN A 404 -10.55 21.82 -2.55
C ASN A 404 -11.18 20.53 -3.13
N VAL A 405 -10.45 19.79 -3.98
CA VAL A 405 -10.88 18.49 -4.49
C VAL A 405 -10.22 17.38 -3.66
N PRO A 406 -10.99 16.47 -3.04
CA PRO A 406 -10.45 15.32 -2.35
C PRO A 406 -10.05 14.23 -3.36
N ASN A 407 -8.79 13.83 -3.33
CA ASN A 407 -8.27 12.71 -4.12
C ASN A 407 -8.05 11.50 -3.20
N ARG A 408 -8.72 10.37 -3.46
CA ARG A 408 -8.51 9.11 -2.71
C ARG A 408 -7.28 8.38 -3.23
N ILE A 409 -6.28 8.20 -2.39
CA ILE A 409 -4.98 7.65 -2.79
C ILE A 409 -4.46 6.67 -1.74
N VAL A 410 -4.67 5.39 -2.02
CA VAL A 410 -4.20 4.28 -1.19
C VAL A 410 -2.66 4.15 -1.33
N PRO A 411 -1.89 4.06 -0.23
CA PRO A 411 -0.44 3.89 -0.29
C PRO A 411 -0.07 2.53 -0.87
N TYR A 412 1.15 2.41 -1.39
CA TYR A 412 1.77 1.10 -1.56
C TYR A 412 2.00 0.46 -0.18
N VAL A 413 1.67 -0.81 -0.06
CA VAL A 413 1.92 -1.59 1.15
C VAL A 413 2.93 -2.67 0.82
N LEU A 414 4.08 -2.62 1.48
CA LEU A 414 5.09 -3.67 1.40
C LEU A 414 4.88 -4.66 2.56
N LEU A 415 4.57 -5.91 2.21
CA LEU A 415 4.51 -7.02 3.15
C LEU A 415 5.89 -7.65 3.28
N VAL A 416 6.46 -7.63 4.48
CA VAL A 416 7.81 -8.17 4.74
C VAL A 416 7.72 -9.39 5.65
N PRO A 417 8.34 -10.54 5.32
CA PRO A 417 8.26 -11.77 6.11
C PRO A 417 9.10 -11.69 7.39
N THR A 418 8.67 -10.84 8.34
CA THR A 418 9.30 -10.62 9.64
C THR A 418 8.35 -10.87 10.80
N TYR A 419 8.92 -11.23 11.95
CA TYR A 419 8.22 -11.35 13.23
C TYR A 419 8.15 -10.01 13.98
N GLY A 420 7.88 -8.94 13.24
CA GLY A 420 7.77 -7.59 13.80
C GLY A 420 6.38 -7.28 14.30
N ASP A 421 6.25 -6.45 15.33
CA ASP A 421 4.97 -6.13 15.96
C ASP A 421 4.37 -4.79 15.48
N ARG A 422 5.12 -3.98 14.72
CA ARG A 422 4.71 -2.63 14.30
C ARG A 422 4.96 -2.42 12.81
N GLY A 423 3.94 -1.96 12.09
CA GLY A 423 4.11 -1.35 10.78
C GLY A 423 4.41 0.15 10.90
N PHE A 424 4.89 0.76 9.84
CA PHE A 424 5.25 2.19 9.83
C PHE A 424 5.14 2.78 8.41
N CYS A 425 5.15 4.10 8.31
CA CYS A 425 5.20 4.81 7.04
C CYS A 425 6.64 5.13 6.65
N TRP A 426 7.08 4.63 5.51
CA TRP A 426 8.42 4.90 4.97
C TRP A 426 8.46 6.20 4.18
N GLU A 427 7.44 6.46 3.37
CA GLU A 427 7.34 7.64 2.51
C GLU A 427 5.88 8.09 2.45
N PRO A 428 5.51 9.31 2.84
CA PRO A 428 4.12 9.74 2.79
C PRO A 428 3.61 9.97 1.35
N PHE A 429 4.50 10.42 0.46
CA PHE A 429 4.29 10.56 -0.99
C PHE A 429 5.61 10.90 -1.70
N ASP A 430 5.65 10.78 -3.02
CA ASP A 430 6.79 11.18 -3.86
C ASP A 430 7.03 12.70 -3.72
N ARG A 431 8.26 13.07 -3.34
CA ARG A 431 8.72 14.47 -3.18
C ARG A 431 8.38 15.35 -4.39
N TYR A 432 8.43 14.79 -5.60
CA TYR A 432 8.20 15.47 -6.86
C TYR A 432 6.72 15.49 -7.28
N ASN A 433 5.92 14.52 -6.82
CA ASN A 433 4.48 14.47 -7.06
C ASN A 433 3.72 14.38 -5.73
N ARG A 434 3.58 15.50 -5.04
CA ARG A 434 2.94 15.55 -3.71
C ARG A 434 1.42 15.35 -3.75
N VAL A 435 0.81 15.50 -4.92
CA VAL A 435 -0.65 15.58 -5.07
C VAL A 435 -1.24 14.21 -5.35
N THR A 436 -0.69 13.46 -6.32
CA THR A 436 -1.31 12.21 -6.78
C THR A 436 -0.47 10.95 -6.55
N SER A 437 0.79 11.06 -6.15
CA SER A 437 1.64 9.87 -5.95
C SER A 437 1.30 9.08 -4.68
N ARG A 438 1.36 7.76 -4.74
CA ARG A 438 1.14 6.91 -3.57
C ARG A 438 2.27 7.08 -2.55
N GLY A 439 1.93 7.08 -1.26
CA GLY A 439 2.91 6.84 -0.19
C GLY A 439 3.33 5.37 -0.14
N ARG A 440 4.22 5.01 0.78
CA ARG A 440 4.70 3.66 1.04
C ARG A 440 4.63 3.38 2.53
N ILE A 441 3.88 2.34 2.88
CA ILE A 441 3.84 1.80 4.23
C ILE A 441 4.39 0.37 4.23
N VAL A 442 4.98 -0.02 5.36
CA VAL A 442 5.58 -1.34 5.54
C VAL A 442 4.84 -2.05 6.66
N VAL A 443 4.44 -3.30 6.39
CA VAL A 443 3.71 -4.13 7.34
C VAL A 443 4.44 -5.48 7.50
N PRO A 444 4.78 -5.88 8.75
CA PRO A 444 5.31 -7.21 9.01
C PRO A 444 4.24 -8.28 8.74
N MET A 445 4.63 -9.43 8.19
CA MET A 445 3.70 -10.52 7.91
C MET A 445 3.35 -11.37 9.12
N TYR A 446 4.23 -11.43 10.13
CA TYR A 446 4.04 -12.26 11.33
C TYR A 446 3.97 -11.44 12.62
N PRO A 447 3.10 -10.40 12.70
CA PRO A 447 2.93 -9.64 13.92
C PRO A 447 2.15 -10.43 14.96
N ARG A 448 2.28 -10.03 16.22
CA ARG A 448 1.40 -10.51 17.29
C ARG A 448 -0.06 -10.15 17.04
N ASP A 449 -0.31 -8.95 16.51
CA ASP A 449 -1.62 -8.45 16.14
C ASP A 449 -1.52 -7.66 14.82
N LEU A 450 -2.08 -8.22 13.76
CA LEU A 450 -2.05 -7.61 12.43
C LEU A 450 -2.83 -6.31 12.37
N THR A 451 -3.97 -6.22 13.07
CA THR A 451 -4.79 -5.01 13.09
C THR A 451 -4.00 -3.85 13.70
N ILE A 452 -3.29 -4.11 14.80
CA ILE A 452 -2.42 -3.10 15.43
C ILE A 452 -1.23 -2.75 14.51
N ALA A 453 -0.60 -3.73 13.87
CA ALA A 453 0.52 -3.46 12.97
C ALA A 453 0.13 -2.57 11.78
N VAL A 454 -1.02 -2.85 11.14
CA VAL A 454 -1.56 -2.04 10.03
C VAL A 454 -2.02 -0.66 10.54
N LEU A 455 -2.72 -0.59 11.68
CA LEU A 455 -3.12 0.69 12.30
C LEU A 455 -1.92 1.58 12.60
N THR A 456 -0.84 1.00 13.12
CA THR A 456 0.41 1.74 13.40
C THR A 456 0.99 2.33 12.11
N ALA A 457 1.01 1.56 11.02
CA ALA A 457 1.50 2.02 9.73
C ALA A 457 0.65 3.15 9.14
N VAL A 458 -0.68 3.02 9.23
CA VAL A 458 -1.62 4.02 8.72
C VAL A 458 -1.64 5.27 9.59
N ALA A 459 -1.52 5.15 10.92
CA ALA A 459 -1.39 6.29 11.82
C ALA A 459 -0.11 7.09 11.54
N ASP A 460 1.01 6.40 11.33
CA ASP A 460 2.28 7.03 10.96
C ASP A 460 2.16 7.74 9.61
N LEU A 461 1.51 7.10 8.61
CA LEU A 461 1.21 7.72 7.32
C LEU A 461 0.36 8.99 7.49
N ARG A 462 -0.70 8.90 8.29
CA ARG A 462 -1.63 10.01 8.57
C ARG A 462 -0.89 11.20 9.16
N TRP A 463 -0.04 10.96 10.14
CA TRP A 463 0.80 11.97 10.78
C TRP A 463 1.78 12.60 9.79
N GLN A 464 2.54 11.78 9.05
CA GLN A 464 3.56 12.27 8.11
C GLN A 464 2.94 13.07 6.97
N VAL A 465 1.82 12.60 6.39
CA VAL A 465 1.09 13.34 5.34
C VAL A 465 0.61 14.69 5.86
N ALA A 466 0.03 14.75 7.06
CA ALA A 466 -0.43 16.00 7.65
C ALA A 466 0.74 16.96 7.93
N LYS A 467 1.84 16.45 8.49
CA LYS A 467 3.05 17.22 8.78
C LYS A 467 3.69 17.79 7.52
N GLU A 468 3.89 16.98 6.48
CA GLU A 468 4.51 17.44 5.24
C GLU A 468 3.61 18.41 4.46
N LYS A 469 2.29 18.22 4.53
CA LYS A 469 1.32 19.14 3.90
C LYS A 469 1.33 20.52 4.59
N ALA A 470 1.38 20.55 5.91
CA ALA A 470 1.49 21.79 6.68
C ALA A 470 2.85 22.48 6.52
N SER A 471 3.88 21.73 6.10
CA SER A 471 5.22 22.24 5.83
C SER A 471 5.76 23.05 7.01
N PHE A 472 6.05 24.35 6.86
CA PHE A 472 6.57 25.19 7.94
C PHE A 472 5.59 25.39 9.10
N TYR A 473 4.28 25.28 8.85
CA TYR A 473 3.22 25.55 9.83
C TYR A 473 2.74 24.31 10.60
N TRP A 474 3.48 23.21 10.53
CA TRP A 474 3.06 21.92 11.11
C TRP A 474 2.92 21.93 12.64
N MET A 475 3.48 22.93 13.33
CA MET A 475 3.36 23.14 14.80
C MET A 475 2.25 24.13 15.18
N GLU A 476 1.69 24.86 14.21
CA GLU A 476 0.76 25.97 14.46
C GLU A 476 -0.69 25.59 14.13
N GLU A 477 -0.90 24.94 12.99
CA GLU A 477 -2.23 24.69 12.44
C GLU A 477 -2.51 23.21 12.12
N GLY A 478 -3.80 22.91 11.95
CA GLY A 478 -4.30 21.59 11.56
C GLY A 478 -4.11 20.50 12.62
N LEU A 479 -4.17 19.25 12.17
CA LEU A 479 -4.06 18.08 13.03
C LEU A 479 -2.73 18.07 13.81
N THR A 480 -1.62 18.27 13.12
CA THR A 480 -0.29 18.19 13.74
C THR A 480 -0.01 19.36 14.66
N GLY A 481 -0.45 20.58 14.32
CA GLY A 481 -0.23 21.76 15.14
C GLY A 481 -1.03 21.73 16.43
N GLN A 482 -2.33 21.40 16.36
CA GLN A 482 -3.18 21.26 17.55
C GLN A 482 -2.67 20.14 18.47
N TYR A 483 -2.25 19.01 17.90
CA TYR A 483 -1.69 17.90 18.68
C TYR A 483 -0.33 18.27 19.30
N TYR A 484 0.54 18.97 18.57
CA TYR A 484 1.80 19.50 19.09
C TYR A 484 1.60 20.42 20.29
N GLN A 485 0.66 21.36 20.19
CA GLN A 485 0.33 22.28 21.29
C GLN A 485 -0.17 21.54 22.52
N HIS A 486 -1.02 20.52 22.35
CA HIS A 486 -1.45 19.66 23.46
C HIS A 486 -0.28 18.93 24.12
N TYR A 487 0.61 18.37 23.31
CA TYR A 487 1.81 17.66 23.78
C TYR A 487 2.74 18.58 24.61
N GLU A 488 2.99 19.80 24.14
CA GLU A 488 3.78 20.80 24.88
C GLU A 488 3.10 21.22 26.18
N GLN A 489 1.78 21.46 26.16
CA GLN A 489 1.01 21.83 27.34
C GLN A 489 1.07 20.76 28.43
N MET A 490 1.00 19.48 28.04
CA MET A 490 1.10 18.34 28.96
C MET A 490 2.54 18.01 29.39
N LYS A 491 3.56 18.69 28.82
CA LYS A 491 4.99 18.48 29.11
C LYS A 491 5.42 17.01 28.99
N LEU A 492 4.87 16.31 28.02
CA LEU A 492 5.15 14.90 27.77
C LEU A 492 6.61 14.71 27.33
N LYS A 493 7.18 13.55 27.71
CA LYS A 493 8.55 13.16 27.34
C LYS A 493 8.50 11.97 26.39
N GLY A 494 9.24 12.03 25.29
CA GLY A 494 9.28 10.97 24.29
C GLY A 494 9.16 11.50 22.86
N ASP A 495 8.89 10.61 21.91
CA ASP A 495 8.62 10.98 20.53
C ASP A 495 7.13 11.35 20.38
N LEU A 496 6.87 12.61 20.05
CA LEU A 496 5.53 13.16 19.76
C LEU A 496 4.72 12.24 18.82
N LYS A 497 5.40 11.68 17.80
CA LYS A 497 4.78 10.82 16.81
C LYS A 497 4.30 9.50 17.40
N GLU A 498 5.07 8.92 18.33
CA GLU A 498 4.70 7.67 19.00
C GLU A 498 3.43 7.86 19.84
N TYR A 499 3.32 8.98 20.56
CA TYR A 499 2.09 9.31 21.29
C TYR A 499 0.89 9.45 20.36
N PHE A 500 1.05 10.16 19.22
CA PHE A 500 -0.04 10.28 18.24
C PHE A 500 -0.51 8.92 17.73
N ILE A 501 0.42 8.01 17.44
CA ILE A 501 0.11 6.67 16.97
C ILE A 501 -0.67 5.87 18.02
N GLU A 502 -0.23 5.92 19.29
CA GLU A 502 -0.92 5.24 20.40
C GLU A 502 -2.34 5.77 20.60
N ASP A 503 -2.51 7.09 20.57
CA ASP A 503 -3.83 7.73 20.66
C ASP A 503 -4.69 7.41 19.44
N TYR A 504 -4.13 7.36 18.23
CA TYR A 504 -4.86 6.95 17.03
C TYR A 504 -5.35 5.50 17.12
N ILE A 505 -4.54 4.59 17.67
CA ILE A 505 -4.98 3.21 17.91
C ILE A 505 -6.17 3.18 18.89
N LEU A 506 -6.15 3.99 19.95
CA LEU A 506 -7.28 4.12 20.88
C LEU A 506 -8.51 4.76 20.22
N TRP A 507 -8.32 5.75 19.35
CA TRP A 507 -9.38 6.35 18.55
C TRP A 507 -10.11 5.32 17.70
N MET A 508 -9.35 4.50 16.99
CA MET A 508 -9.88 3.50 16.05
C MET A 508 -10.48 2.28 16.75
N THR A 509 -9.94 1.86 17.89
CA THR A 509 -10.34 0.59 18.55
C THR A 509 -11.26 0.77 19.76
N LYS A 510 -11.26 1.94 20.41
CA LYS A 510 -12.01 2.21 21.64
C LYS A 510 -13.04 3.32 21.45
N GLU A 511 -12.62 4.48 20.96
CA GLU A 511 -13.54 5.63 20.81
C GLU A 511 -14.60 5.37 19.74
N SER A 512 -14.23 4.70 18.64
CA SER A 512 -15.16 4.28 17.58
C SER A 512 -16.31 3.39 18.08
N ILE A 513 -16.13 2.65 19.18
CA ILE A 513 -17.18 1.80 19.76
C ILE A 513 -17.88 2.45 20.98
N GLY A 514 -17.49 3.67 21.33
CA GLY A 514 -18.03 4.46 22.44
C GLY A 514 -17.31 4.26 23.79
N VAL A 515 -16.18 3.55 23.80
CA VAL A 515 -15.36 3.36 25.00
C VAL A 515 -14.37 4.52 25.11
N GLN A 516 -14.63 5.41 26.06
CA GLN A 516 -13.82 6.61 26.28
C GLN A 516 -12.49 6.26 26.95
N ARG A 517 -11.39 6.26 26.19
CA ARG A 517 -10.02 5.99 26.67
C ARG A 517 -9.06 7.15 26.39
N LEU A 518 -9.38 7.98 25.40
CA LEU A 518 -8.56 9.15 25.08
C LEU A 518 -8.71 10.26 26.11
N GLU A 519 -7.68 11.07 26.24
CA GLU A 519 -7.76 12.35 26.92
C GLU A 519 -8.80 13.27 26.27
N ARG A 520 -9.42 14.13 27.09
CA ARG A 520 -10.52 14.99 26.63
C ARG A 520 -10.10 15.89 25.47
N ASP A 521 -8.91 16.46 25.56
CA ASP A 521 -8.42 17.43 24.58
C ASP A 521 -8.01 16.72 23.28
N VAL A 522 -7.32 15.57 23.37
CA VAL A 522 -6.98 14.73 22.20
C VAL A 522 -8.24 14.28 21.46
N ARG A 523 -9.27 13.83 22.19
CA ARG A 523 -10.57 13.49 21.59
C ARG A 523 -11.17 14.65 20.81
N GLY A 524 -11.10 15.88 21.36
CA GLY A 524 -11.56 17.09 20.67
C GLY A 524 -10.78 17.38 19.38
N ILE A 525 -9.46 17.20 19.41
CA ILE A 525 -8.58 17.37 18.24
C ILE A 525 -8.96 16.34 17.16
N PHE A 526 -9.08 15.06 17.53
CA PHE A 526 -9.39 14.00 16.57
C PHE A 526 -10.81 14.13 16.02
N TRP A 527 -11.79 14.45 16.86
CA TRP A 527 -13.17 14.68 16.43
C TRP A 527 -13.28 15.76 15.34
N ARG A 528 -12.44 16.81 15.42
CA ARG A 528 -12.43 17.92 14.45
C ARG A 528 -11.65 17.59 13.19
N ASN A 529 -10.46 17.03 13.33
CA ASN A 529 -9.52 16.87 12.22
C ASN A 529 -9.64 15.51 11.51
N MET A 530 -10.21 14.50 12.19
CA MET A 530 -10.43 13.14 11.70
C MET A 530 -11.85 12.69 12.09
N PRO A 531 -12.89 13.40 11.61
CA PRO A 531 -14.26 13.17 12.04
C PRO A 531 -14.73 11.77 11.63
N PHE A 532 -15.41 11.09 12.57
CA PHE A 532 -16.11 9.85 12.27
C PHE A 532 -17.23 10.07 11.22
N PRO A 533 -17.61 9.02 10.46
CA PRO A 533 -18.76 9.05 9.57
C PRO A 533 -20.04 9.48 10.30
N LYS A 534 -20.98 10.09 9.56
CA LYS A 534 -22.25 10.58 10.14
C LYS A 534 -23.01 9.49 10.91
N GLU A 535 -23.13 8.30 10.30
CA GLU A 535 -23.79 7.14 10.92
C GLU A 535 -23.14 6.76 12.25
N LEU A 536 -21.81 6.71 12.29
CA LEU A 536 -21.07 6.39 13.50
C LEU A 536 -21.22 7.48 14.57
N LYS A 537 -21.22 8.77 14.20
CA LYS A 537 -21.47 9.87 15.13
C LYS A 537 -22.85 9.78 15.77
N GLU A 538 -23.88 9.41 15.00
CA GLU A 538 -25.25 9.24 15.50
C GLU A 538 -25.37 8.10 16.51
N ASP A 539 -24.64 7.00 16.29
CA ASP A 539 -24.62 5.87 17.22
C ASP A 539 -23.81 6.17 18.49
N LEU A 540 -22.66 6.86 18.36
CA LEU A 540 -21.86 7.30 19.50
C LEU A 540 -22.63 8.29 20.38
N ARG A 541 -23.41 9.19 19.78
CA ARG A 541 -24.30 10.11 20.49
C ARG A 541 -25.27 9.40 21.43
N LYS A 542 -25.80 8.24 21.02
CA LYS A 542 -26.72 7.44 21.86
C LYS A 542 -26.01 6.74 23.03
N ARG A 543 -24.71 6.48 22.89
CA ARG A 543 -23.92 5.68 23.85
C ARG A 543 -23.32 6.51 24.97
N SER A 544 -22.95 7.78 24.73
CA SER A 544 -22.35 8.64 25.75
C SER A 544 -22.68 10.12 25.54
N LEU A 545 -22.90 10.81 26.66
CA LEU A 545 -23.13 12.26 26.71
C LEU A 545 -21.96 13.07 26.13
N VAL A 546 -20.73 12.58 26.25
CA VAL A 546 -19.54 13.28 25.73
C VAL A 546 -19.61 13.42 24.20
N TYR A 547 -20.05 12.39 23.49
CA TYR A 547 -20.20 12.46 22.03
C TYR A 547 -21.45 13.27 21.62
N ASP A 548 -22.51 13.26 22.44
CA ASP A 548 -23.67 14.13 22.21
C ASP A 548 -23.31 15.61 22.28
N GLU A 549 -22.50 16.01 23.27
CA GLU A 549 -21.99 17.37 23.35
C GLU A 549 -21.10 17.76 22.16
N LEU A 550 -20.26 16.84 21.67
CA LEU A 550 -19.42 17.07 20.49
C LEU A 550 -20.27 17.23 19.22
N CYS A 551 -21.29 16.41 19.02
CA CYS A 551 -22.24 16.54 17.91
C CYS A 551 -23.00 17.88 17.95
N LYS A 552 -23.43 18.33 19.13
CA LYS A 552 -24.09 19.64 19.30
C LYS A 552 -23.15 20.80 18.97
N LYS A 553 -21.88 20.70 19.38
CA LYS A 553 -20.84 21.70 19.04
C LYS A 553 -20.56 21.75 17.53
N ASP A 554 -20.53 20.61 16.85
CA ASP A 554 -20.40 20.56 15.38
C ASP A 554 -21.59 21.26 14.71
N ALA A 555 -22.83 20.94 15.11
CA ALA A 555 -24.03 21.56 14.55
C ALA A 555 -24.05 23.09 14.74
N ASN A 556 -23.64 23.57 15.91
CA ASN A 556 -23.55 25.01 16.17
C ASN A 556 -22.50 25.70 15.29
N ARG A 557 -21.40 25.03 14.97
CA ARG A 557 -20.37 25.55 14.06
C ARG A 557 -20.85 25.57 12.62
N GLU A 558 -21.49 24.50 12.15
CA GLU A 558 -22.08 24.47 10.80
C GLU A 558 -23.09 25.60 10.59
N MET A 559 -23.90 25.91 11.61
CA MET A 559 -24.81 27.06 11.57
C MET A 559 -24.09 28.41 11.59
N SER A 560 -22.89 28.50 12.18
CA SER A 560 -22.11 29.74 12.27
C SER A 560 -21.21 29.98 11.06
N ASP A 561 -20.68 28.93 10.44
CA ASP A 561 -19.84 28.98 9.24
C ASP A 561 -20.68 29.18 7.95
N GLY A 562 -22.00 28.96 8.04
CA GLY A 562 -22.98 29.19 6.98
C GLY A 562 -23.57 30.61 6.91
N TYR A 563 -23.03 31.57 7.67
CA TYR A 563 -23.45 32.99 7.71
C TYR A 563 -22.44 33.92 7.04
#